data_AF-A0A225USW1-F1
#
_entry.id   AF-A0A225USW1-F1
#
_cell.length_a   1.000
_cell.length_b   1.000
_cell.length_c   1.000
_cell.angle_alpha   90.00
_cell.angle_beta   90.00
_cell.angle_gamma   90.00
#
_symmetry.space_group_name_H-M   'P 1'
#
loop_
_entity.id
_entity.type
_entity.pdbx_description
1 polymer ?
#
loop_
_entity_poly.entity_id
_entity_poly.type
_entity_poly.pdbx_seq_one_letter_code
_entity_poly.pdbx_strand_id
1 'polypeptide(L)'
;EDAFADAEFLRLGPYSPMFNPIENCFSTFKSMVKRFLARHRPGILQVPPHRTIKAHREEYIKMAADLLVREAITPYLCYQCTLHTMKFHARAIQMKDMPVGE
;
A
#
# COMPACT_ATOMS: atom_id res chain seq x y z
N GLU A 1 -15.35 15.04 -10.71
CA GLU A 1 -14.25 14.20 -11.24
C GLU A 1 -12.99 15.03 -11.52
N ASP A 2 -12.90 16.27 -11.03
CA ASP A 2 -11.83 17.22 -11.42
C ASP A 2 -10.65 17.32 -10.46
N ALA A 3 -10.56 16.45 -9.45
CA ALA A 3 -9.54 16.57 -8.38
C ALA A 3 -8.09 16.50 -8.88
N PHE A 4 -7.87 16.06 -10.12
CA PHE A 4 -6.56 15.88 -10.74
C PHE A 4 -6.50 16.43 -12.17
N ALA A 5 -7.38 17.35 -12.54
CA ALA A 5 -7.42 17.91 -13.90
C ALA A 5 -6.10 18.59 -14.30
N ASP A 6 -5.43 19.24 -13.33
CA ASP A 6 -4.14 19.92 -13.51
C ASP A 6 -2.92 19.01 -13.23
N ALA A 7 -3.13 17.72 -12.97
CA ALA A 7 -2.03 16.80 -12.65
C ALA A 7 -1.30 16.33 -13.90
N GLU A 8 0.03 16.24 -13.84
CA GLU A 8 0.84 15.65 -14.89
C GLU A 8 1.00 14.13 -14.68
N PHE A 9 0.82 13.36 -15.77
CA PHE A 9 1.05 11.92 -15.74
C PHE A 9 2.55 11.60 -15.80
N LEU A 10 3.08 11.09 -14.69
CA LEU A 10 4.44 10.56 -14.65
C LEU A 10 4.49 9.19 -15.35
N ARG A 11 5.41 9.05 -16.32
CA ARG A 11 5.62 7.78 -17.02
C ARG A 11 6.49 6.85 -16.18
N LEU A 12 5.95 5.68 -15.85
CA LEU A 12 6.68 4.61 -15.19
C LEU A 12 6.91 3.46 -16.19
N GLY A 13 8.16 3.00 -16.29
CA GLY A 13 8.48 1.83 -17.10
C GLY A 13 7.80 0.55 -16.56
N PRO A 14 7.50 -0.44 -17.42
CA PRO A 14 7.04 -1.75 -16.96
C PRO A 14 8.00 -2.35 -15.93
N TYR A 15 7.47 -3.12 -14.98
CA TYR A 15 8.26 -3.86 -13.98
C TYR A 15 9.30 -3.02 -13.22
N SER A 16 8.98 -1.76 -12.96
CA SER A 16 9.87 -0.80 -12.29
C SER A 16 9.41 -0.45 -10.86
N PRO A 17 9.22 -1.43 -9.95
CA PRO A 17 8.65 -1.17 -8.62
C PRO A 17 9.55 -0.25 -7.77
N MET A 18 10.86 -0.22 -8.04
CA MET A 18 11.83 0.65 -7.37
C MET A 18 11.50 2.14 -7.50
N PHE A 19 10.76 2.52 -8.55
CA PHE A 19 10.31 3.89 -8.83
C PHE A 19 8.85 4.13 -8.45
N ASN A 20 8.17 3.16 -7.84
CA ASN A 20 6.79 3.31 -7.41
C ASN A 20 6.72 3.55 -5.88
N PRO A 21 6.72 4.80 -5.40
CA PRO A 21 6.66 5.08 -3.97
C PRO A 21 5.34 4.64 -3.33
N ILE A 22 4.28 4.48 -4.13
CA ILE A 22 2.95 4.05 -3.67
C ILE A 22 3.06 2.66 -3.06
N GLU A 23 3.80 1.72 -3.67
CA GLU A 23 3.96 0.36 -3.14
C GLU A 23 4.64 0.34 -1.76
N ASN A 24 5.59 1.26 -1.54
CA ASN A 24 6.26 1.41 -0.25
C ASN A 24 5.29 1.95 0.82
N CYS A 25 4.51 2.98 0.49
CA CYS A 25 3.47 3.50 1.38
C CYS A 25 2.42 2.43 1.71
N PHE A 26 1.96 1.69 0.69
CA PHE A 26 1.00 0.60 0.84
C PHE A 26 1.58 -0.55 1.66
N SER A 27 2.88 -0.80 1.63
CA SER A 27 3.51 -1.84 2.46
C SER A 27 3.37 -1.55 3.95
N THR A 28 3.56 -0.29 4.37
CA THR A 28 3.29 0.16 5.75
C THR A 28 1.81 -0.04 6.12
N PHE A 29 0.90 0.43 5.27
CA PHE A 29 -0.53 0.28 5.48
C PHE A 29 -0.97 -1.20 5.56
N LYS A 30 -0.52 -2.04 4.61
CA LYS A 30 -0.77 -3.49 4.60
C LYS A 30 -0.27 -4.14 5.88
N SER A 31 0.89 -3.72 6.41
CA SER A 31 1.42 -4.23 7.68
C SER A 31 0.51 -3.91 8.87
N MET A 32 0.00 -2.67 8.94
CA MET A 32 -0.96 -2.25 9.98
C MET A 32 -2.28 -3.03 9.88
N VAL A 33 -2.82 -3.19 8.67
CA VAL A 33 -4.02 -4.00 8.40
C VAL A 33 -3.79 -5.45 8.84
N LYS A 34 -2.67 -6.07 8.47
CA LYS A 34 -2.32 -7.43 8.90
C LYS A 34 -2.28 -7.56 10.42
N ARG A 35 -1.68 -6.60 11.13
CA ARG A 35 -1.66 -6.57 12.61
C ARG A 35 -3.06 -6.43 13.21
N PHE A 36 -3.93 -5.62 12.61
CA PHE A 36 -5.33 -5.50 13.01
C PHE A 36 -6.07 -6.83 12.84
N LEU A 37 -5.96 -7.45 11.66
CA LEU A 37 -6.63 -8.72 11.37
C LEU A 37 -6.11 -9.85 12.27
N ALA A 38 -4.82 -9.88 12.58
CA ALA A 38 -4.25 -10.84 13.50
C ALA A 38 -4.86 -10.73 14.92
N ARG A 39 -5.05 -9.50 15.42
CA ARG A 39 -5.70 -9.25 16.71
C ARG A 39 -7.18 -9.64 16.73
N HIS A 40 -7.89 -9.46 15.61
CA HIS A 40 -9.32 -9.77 15.48
C HIS A 40 -9.59 -11.18 14.95
N ARG A 41 -8.56 -12.04 14.83
CA ARG A 41 -8.66 -13.38 14.25
C ARG A 41 -9.80 -14.23 14.83
N PRO A 42 -10.06 -14.25 16.16
CA PRO A 42 -11.18 -15.03 16.69
C PRO A 42 -12.54 -14.60 16.11
N GLY A 43 -12.81 -13.30 16.02
CA GLY A 43 -14.04 -12.75 15.44
C GLY A 43 -14.14 -13.00 13.93
N ILE A 44 -13.02 -12.91 13.21
CA ILE A 44 -12.96 -13.21 11.77
C ILE A 44 -13.32 -14.67 11.47
N LEU A 45 -12.97 -15.60 12.37
CA LEU A 45 -13.26 -17.03 12.21
C LEU A 45 -14.68 -17.41 12.67
N GLN A 46 -15.29 -16.62 13.55
CA GLN A 46 -16.67 -16.82 14.02
C GLN A 46 -17.66 -16.14 13.08
N VAL A 47 -17.99 -16.81 11.98
CA VAL A 47 -18.95 -16.30 11.00
C VAL A 47 -20.38 -16.45 11.53
N PRO A 48 -21.19 -15.38 11.59
CA PRO A 48 -22.57 -15.46 12.06
C PRO A 48 -23.45 -16.38 11.20
N PRO A 49 -24.48 -17.01 11.80
CA PRO A 49 -25.54 -17.67 11.04
C PRO A 49 -26.15 -16.68 10.03
N HIS A 50 -26.48 -17.15 8.83
CA HIS A 50 -27.03 -16.34 7.72
C HIS A 50 -26.05 -15.41 7.00
N ARG A 51 -24.74 -15.53 7.25
CA ARG A 51 -23.72 -14.77 6.51
C ARG A 51 -22.74 -15.69 5.80
N THR A 52 -22.30 -15.28 4.61
CA THR A 52 -21.21 -15.99 3.92
C THR A 52 -19.87 -15.66 4.56
N ILE A 53 -18.94 -16.63 4.53
CA ILE A 53 -17.57 -16.44 5.00
C ILE A 53 -16.92 -15.24 4.30
N LYS A 54 -17.14 -15.07 2.99
CA LYS A 54 -16.61 -13.95 2.21
C LYS A 54 -17.11 -12.61 2.74
N ALA A 55 -18.42 -12.44 2.89
CA ALA A 55 -19.01 -11.16 3.32
C ALA A 55 -18.58 -10.78 4.74
N HIS A 56 -18.40 -11.77 5.63
CA HIS A 56 -17.91 -11.54 6.99
C HIS A 56 -16.45 -11.08 7.01
N ARG A 57 -15.57 -11.78 6.27
CA ARG A 57 -14.14 -11.42 6.20
C ARG A 57 -13.90 -10.09 5.49
N GLU A 58 -14.67 -9.81 4.45
CA GLU A 58 -14.60 -8.56 3.70
C GLU A 58 -14.91 -7.34 4.59
N GLU A 59 -15.88 -7.46 5.50
CA GLU A 59 -16.20 -6.39 6.45
C GLU A 59 -15.01 -6.07 7.37
N TYR A 60 -14.34 -7.08 7.92
CA TYR A 60 -13.14 -6.86 8.74
C TYR A 60 -12.00 -6.17 7.96
N ILE A 61 -11.83 -6.51 6.69
CA ILE A 61 -10.82 -5.87 5.83
C ILE A 61 -11.18 -4.40 5.57
N LYS A 62 -12.44 -4.11 5.23
CA LYS A 62 -12.93 -2.74 5.02
C LYS A 62 -12.80 -1.90 6.28
N MET A 63 -13.26 -2.44 7.42
CA MET A 63 -13.12 -1.79 8.72
C MET A 63 -11.66 -1.49 9.05
N ALA A 64 -10.74 -2.44 8.84
CA ALA A 64 -9.31 -2.22 9.05
C ALA A 64 -8.78 -1.12 8.13
N ALA A 65 -9.19 -1.11 6.87
CA ALA A 65 -8.76 -0.10 5.90
C ALA A 65 -9.22 1.30 6.29
N ASP A 66 -10.51 1.46 6.61
CA ASP A 66 -11.11 2.75 6.96
C ASP A 66 -10.50 3.36 8.22
N LEU A 67 -10.23 2.52 9.23
CA LEU A 67 -9.61 2.95 10.48
C LEU A 67 -8.14 3.34 10.31
N LEU A 68 -7.38 2.60 9.48
CA LEU A 68 -5.92 2.67 9.49
C LEU A 68 -5.33 3.50 8.35
N VAL A 69 -6.07 3.73 7.26
CA VAL A 69 -5.50 4.39 6.06
C VAL A 69 -4.95 5.78 6.37
N ARG A 70 -5.66 6.57 7.18
CA ARG A 70 -5.25 7.94 7.54
C ARG A 70 -4.06 7.98 8.51
N GLU A 71 -3.94 6.97 9.37
CA GLU A 71 -2.82 6.83 10.29
C GLU A 71 -1.57 6.31 9.56
N ALA A 72 -1.76 5.34 8.67
CA ALA A 72 -0.67 4.72 7.91
C ALA A 72 -0.10 5.66 6.86
N ILE A 73 -0.95 6.33 6.08
CA ILE A 73 -0.56 7.13 4.92
C ILE A 73 -0.48 8.60 5.32
N THR A 74 0.66 8.98 5.90
CA THR A 74 0.94 10.36 6.29
C THR A 74 1.74 11.11 5.21
N PRO A 75 1.64 12.45 5.12
CA PRO A 75 2.49 13.23 4.22
C PRO A 75 3.99 12.97 4.42
N TYR A 76 4.41 12.78 5.68
CA TYR A 76 5.80 12.44 6.01
C TYR A 76 6.20 11.08 5.44
N LEU A 77 5.37 10.04 5.59
CA LEU A 77 5.65 8.73 4.99
C LEU A 77 5.73 8.83 3.47
N CYS A 78 4.77 9.50 2.82
CA CYS A 78 4.77 9.69 1.37
C CYS A 78 6.07 10.36 0.90
N TYR A 79 6.51 11.42 1.60
CA TYR A 79 7.76 12.11 1.29
C TYR A 79 8.97 11.18 1.42
N GLN A 80 9.07 10.40 2.50
CA GLN A 80 10.16 9.44 2.70
C GLN A 80 10.16 8.33 1.64
N CYS A 81 8.99 7.82 1.26
CA CYS A 81 8.86 6.81 0.20
C CYS A 81 9.28 7.36 -1.17
N THR A 82 8.96 8.62 -1.47
CA THR A 82 9.44 9.31 -2.68
C THR A 82 10.95 9.53 -2.65
N LEU A 83 11.53 9.96 -1.52
CA LEU A 83 12.99 10.07 -1.41
C LEU A 83 13.69 8.72 -1.55
N HIS A 84 13.05 7.63 -1.12
CA HIS A 84 13.59 6.29 -1.29
C HIS A 84 13.75 5.94 -2.78
N THR A 85 12.78 6.31 -3.63
CA THR A 85 12.87 6.02 -5.08
C THR A 85 14.00 6.78 -5.76
N MET A 86 14.40 7.94 -5.22
CA MET A 86 15.44 8.78 -5.82
C MET A 86 16.80 8.08 -5.93
N LYS A 87 17.08 7.15 -5.02
CA LYS A 87 18.35 6.39 -4.96
C LYS A 87 18.56 5.49 -6.20
N PHE A 88 17.48 5.15 -6.91
CA PHE A 88 17.52 4.24 -8.05
C PHE A 88 17.74 4.97 -9.38
N HIS A 89 17.52 6.29 -9.46
CA HIS A 89 17.64 7.03 -10.72
C HIS A 89 19.03 6.92 -11.34
N ALA A 90 20.08 7.05 -10.53
CA ALA A 90 21.46 6.94 -11.02
C ALA A 90 21.74 5.55 -11.65
N ARG A 91 21.21 4.48 -11.05
CA ARG A 91 21.35 3.12 -11.59
C ARG A 91 20.57 2.95 -12.89
N ALA A 92 19.33 3.44 -12.95
CA ALA A 92 18.52 3.40 -14.17
C ALA A 92 19.16 4.18 -15.33
N ILE A 93 19.66 5.40 -15.09
CA ILE A 93 20.36 6.21 -16.10
C ILE A 93 21.60 5.48 -16.63
N GLN A 94 22.30 4.77 -15.76
CA GLN A 94 23.48 4.00 -16.11
C GLN A 94 23.16 2.60 -16.66
N MET A 95 21.89 2.26 -16.85
CA MET A 95 21.42 0.94 -17.30
C MET A 95 21.95 -0.20 -16.41
N LYS A 96 22.13 0.07 -15.13
CA LYS A 96 22.58 -0.91 -14.14
C LYS A 96 21.39 -1.69 -13.59
N ASP A 97 21.65 -2.96 -13.29
CA ASP A 97 20.66 -3.81 -12.65
C ASP A 97 20.26 -3.27 -11.26
N MET A 98 19.00 -3.50 -10.90
CA MET A 98 18.38 -3.02 -9.66
C MET A 98 17.56 -4.17 -9.06
N PRO A 99 18.19 -5.05 -8.27
CA PRO A 99 17.49 -6.18 -7.67
C PRO A 99 16.41 -5.68 -6.71
N VAL A 100 15.27 -6.35 -6.76
CA VAL A 100 14.13 -6.08 -5.88
C VAL A 100 14.24 -6.97 -4.64
N GLY A 101 14.23 -6.36 -3.45
CA GLY A 101 14.21 -7.09 -2.18
C GLY A 101 15.56 -7.42 -1.56
N GLU A 102 16.64 -6.79 -2.02
CA GLU A 102 17.92 -6.70 -1.29
C GLU A 102 17.87 -5.65 -0.17
#